data_AF-A0A6V8E2Z8-F1
#
_entry.id   AF-A0A6V8E2Z8-F1
#
_cell.length_a   1.000
_cell.length_b   1.000
_cell.length_c   1.000
_cell.angle_alpha   90.00
_cell.angle_beta   90.00
_cell.angle_gamma   90.00
#
_symmetry.space_group_name_H-M   'P 1'
#
loop_
_entity.id
_entity.type
_entity.pdbx_description
1 polymer ?
#
loop_
_entity_poly.entity_id
_entity_poly.type
_entity_poly.pdbx_seq_one_letter_code
_entity_poly.pdbx_strand_id
1 'polypeptide(L)' 'MEAVEWIPAPENTLESLKHGLRMFDGVEFDVRITADDRLIIHHDRTVSIPPTELKGRSKWLEEWNLDDLVDLGFLSF' A
#
# COMPACT_ATOMS: atom_id res chain seq x y z
N MET A 1 -28.84 17.95 -11.29
CA MET A 1 -27.97 17.32 -10.27
C MET A 1 -26.64 17.11 -10.96
N GLU A 2 -25.57 17.74 -10.47
CA GLU A 2 -24.24 17.46 -11.01
C GLU A 2 -23.85 16.02 -10.64
N ALA A 3 -23.35 15.27 -11.61
CA ALA A 3 -22.79 13.95 -11.35
C ALA A 3 -21.48 14.15 -10.59
N VAL A 4 -21.30 13.43 -9.48
CA VAL A 4 -20.02 13.39 -8.79
C VAL A 4 -19.07 12.59 -9.66
N GLU A 5 -17.93 13.19 -10.02
CA GLU A 5 -16.86 12.50 -10.73
C GLU A 5 -16.29 11.39 -9.83
N TRP A 6 -16.26 10.15 -10.35
CA TRP A 6 -15.70 9.02 -9.62
C TRP A 6 -14.17 9.08 -9.65
N ILE A 7 -13.55 8.95 -8.47
CA ILE A 7 -12.09 8.94 -8.31
C ILE A 7 -11.69 7.54 -7.82
N PRO A 8 -10.78 6.83 -8.51
CA PRO A 8 -10.30 5.53 -8.06
C PRO A 8 -9.53 5.67 -6.74
N ALA A 9 -9.67 4.67 -5.86
CA ALA A 9 -8.82 4.55 -4.69
C ALA A 9 -7.35 4.29 -5.10
N PRO A 10 -6.36 4.69 -4.29
CA PRO A 10 -4.95 4.45 -4.59
C PRO A 10 -4.64 2.95 -4.79
N GLU A 11 -3.64 2.65 -5.61
CA GLU A 11 -3.16 1.28 -5.83
C GLU A 11 -2.87 0.54 -4.53
N ASN A 12 -2.99 -0.79 -4.53
CA ASN A 12 -2.61 -1.64 -3.40
C ASN A 12 -3.30 -1.31 -2.05
N THR A 13 -4.36 -0.52 -2.06
CA THR A 13 -5.23 -0.26 -0.90
C THR A 13 -6.37 -1.28 -0.85
N LEU A 14 -6.93 -1.50 0.34
CA LEU A 14 -8.02 -2.47 0.50
C LEU A 14 -9.25 -2.06 -0.33
N GLU A 15 -9.47 -0.76 -0.50
CA GLU A 15 -10.56 -0.22 -1.29
C GLU A 15 -10.36 -0.48 -2.79
N SER A 16 -9.18 -0.21 -3.34
CA SER A 16 -8.91 -0.48 -4.76
C SER A 16 -8.95 -1.97 -5.09
N LEU A 17 -8.39 -2.82 -4.22
CA LEU A 17 -8.44 -4.28 -4.38
C LEU A 17 -9.87 -4.82 -4.30
N LYS A 18 -10.67 -4.37 -3.32
CA LYS A 18 -12.10 -4.75 -3.22
C LYS A 18 -12.91 -4.28 -4.41
N HIS A 19 -12.65 -3.06 -4.90
CA HIS A 19 -13.32 -2.55 -6.10
C HIS A 19 -12.97 -3.42 -7.31
N GLY A 20 -11.69 -3.70 -7.52
CA GLY A 20 -11.24 -4.56 -8.62
C GLY A 20 -11.87 -5.95 -8.59
N LEU A 21 -11.86 -6.61 -7.42
CA LEU A 21 -12.46 -7.94 -7.24
C LEU A 21 -14.00 -7.97 -7.43
N ARG A 22 -14.68 -6.83 -7.30
CA ARG A 22 -16.13 -6.74 -7.54
C ARG A 22 -16.47 -6.47 -9.00
N MET A 23 -15.56 -5.82 -9.72
CA MET A 23 -15.79 -5.33 -11.08
C MET A 23 -15.15 -6.21 -12.16
N PHE A 24 -14.12 -6.97 -11.80
CA PHE A 24 -13.30 -7.77 -12.71
C PHE A 24 -13.06 -9.17 -12.15
N ASP A 25 -12.63 -10.09 -13.01
CA ASP A 25 -12.37 -11.50 -12.64
C ASP A 25 -11.09 -11.69 -11.82
N GLY A 26 -10.25 -10.66 -11.74
CA GLY A 26 -8.99 -10.71 -11.01
C GLY A 26 -8.43 -9.31 -10.73
N VAL A 27 -7.52 -9.26 -9.76
CA VAL A 27 -6.73 -8.08 -9.41
C VAL A 27 -5.26 -8.46 -9.35
N GLU A 28 -4.42 -7.52 -9.74
CA GLU A 28 -2.97 -7.60 -9.59
C GLU A 28 -2.56 -6.76 -8.38
N PHE A 29 -1.55 -7.22 -7.66
CA PHE A 29 -0.90 -6.48 -6.59
C PHE A 29 0.50 -7.03 -6.37
N ASP A 30 1.41 -6.15 -5.97
CA ASP A 30 2.80 -6.48 -5.71
C ASP A 30 3.05 -6.81 -4.25
N VAL A 31 4.11 -7.60 -4.01
CA VAL A 31 4.57 -7.93 -2.66
C VAL A 31 6.04 -7.64 -2.45
N ARG A 32 6.40 -7.26 -1.22
CA ARG A 32 7.79 -7.09 -0.76
C ARG A 32 8.00 -7.76 0.59
N ILE A 33 9.27 -7.86 0.96
CA ILE A 33 9.73 -8.41 2.23
C ILE A 33 10.20 -7.25 3.13
N THR A 34 9.76 -7.26 4.39
CA THR A 34 10.12 -6.31 5.45
C THR A 34 11.41 -6.72 6.17
N ALA A 35 11.93 -5.84 7.03
CA ALA A 35 13.16 -6.09 7.81
C ALA A 35 13.06 -7.32 8.75
N ASP A 36 11.84 -7.68 9.13
CA ASP A 36 11.51 -8.83 9.99
C ASP A 36 11.02 -10.05 9.18
N ASP A 37 11.40 -10.15 7.90
CA ASP A 37 11.11 -11.28 6.99
C ASP A 37 9.60 -11.56 6.79
N ARG A 38 8.76 -10.51 6.82
CA ARG A 38 7.32 -10.61 6.60
C ARG A 38 6.92 -10.08 5.23
N LEU A 39 5.77 -10.54 4.74
CA LEU A 39 5.21 -10.09 3.46
C LEU A 39 4.31 -8.87 3.65
N ILE A 40 4.47 -7.91 2.75
CA ILE A 40 3.63 -6.71 2.67
C ILE A 40 3.25 -6.40 1.23
N ILE A 41 2.05 -5.87 1.00
CA ILE A 41 1.58 -5.43 -0.32
C ILE A 41 2.16 -4.04 -0.62
N HIS A 42 3.08 -3.96 -1.58
CA HIS A 42 3.73 -2.72 -1.99
C HIS A 42 4.49 -2.91 -3.31
N HIS A 43 4.40 -1.95 -4.24
CA HIS A 43 5.13 -2.02 -5.52
C HIS A 43 6.60 -1.59 -5.37
N ASP A 44 6.83 -0.33 -5.00
CA ASP A 44 8.16 0.28 -5.01
C ASP A 44 9.06 -0.14 -3.84
N ARG A 45 10.38 0.04 -4.02
CA ARG A 45 11.37 -0.15 -2.94
C ARG A 45 11.34 0.96 -1.91
N THR A 46 10.78 2.12 -2.27
CA THR A 46 10.63 3.24 -1.34
C THR A 46 9.24 3.26 -0.74
N VAL A 47 9.12 3.49 0.56
CA VAL A 47 7.80 3.57 1.23
C VAL A 47 6.98 4.72 0.64
N SER A 48 5.76 4.42 0.18
CA SER A 48 4.85 5.38 -0.46
C SER A 48 4.17 6.33 0.54
N ILE A 49 4.98 7.09 1.29
CA ILE A 49 4.54 8.17 2.18
C ILE A 49 5.27 9.48 1.85
N PRO A 50 4.70 10.64 2.20
CA PRO A 50 5.40 11.91 2.03
C PRO A 50 6.76 11.93 2.75
N PRO A 51 7.82 12.53 2.18
CA PRO A 51 9.13 12.60 2.83
C PRO A 51 9.10 13.24 4.23
N THR A 52 8.15 14.14 4.49
CA THR A 52 7.91 14.75 5.80
C THR A 52 7.43 13.76 6.86
N GLU A 53 6.81 12.66 6.45
CA GLU A 53 6.26 11.62 7.33
C GLU A 53 7.27 10.53 7.67
N LEU A 54 8.39 10.46 6.94
CA LEU A 54 9.48 9.52 7.26
C LEU A 54 10.06 9.77 8.65
N LYS A 55 10.00 11.01 9.18
CA LYS A 55 10.46 11.36 10.54
C LYS A 55 11.87 10.84 10.88
N GLY A 56 12.78 10.87 9.91
CA GLY A 56 14.16 10.40 10.06
C GLY A 56 14.35 8.88 9.90
N ARG A 57 13.29 8.12 9.63
CA ARG A 57 13.36 6.70 9.24
C ARG A 57 13.85 6.56 7.80
N SER A 58 14.25 5.34 7.45
CA SER A 58 14.69 5.02 6.10
C SER A 58 13.61 5.25 5.05
N LYS A 59 14.00 5.63 3.84
CA LYS A 59 13.09 5.63 2.69
C LYS A 59 12.85 4.22 2.14
N TRP A 60 13.72 3.25 2.45
CA TRP A 60 13.69 1.91 1.88
C TRP A 60 12.76 1.00 2.67
N LEU A 61 11.84 0.32 2.00
CA LEU A 61 10.81 -0.49 2.63
C LEU A 61 11.38 -1.69 3.38
N GLU A 62 12.42 -2.33 2.83
CA GLU A 62 13.07 -3.49 3.47
C GLU A 62 13.85 -3.15 4.76
N GLU A 63 13.90 -1.88 5.14
CA GLU A 63 14.49 -1.42 6.42
C GLU A 63 13.42 -1.13 7.49
N TRP A 64 12.15 -1.44 7.22
CA TRP A 64 11.03 -1.27 8.16
C TRP A 64 10.49 -2.63 8.61
N ASN A 65 10.05 -2.73 9.87
CA ASN A 65 9.31 -3.89 10.34
C ASN A 65 7.85 -3.84 9.85
N LEU A 66 7.19 -4.99 9.77
CA LEU A 66 5.80 -5.09 9.31
C LEU A 66 4.84 -4.16 10.07
N ASP A 67 4.88 -4.20 11.40
CA ASP A 67 3.93 -3.48 12.25
C ASP A 67 4.03 -1.95 12.03
N ASP A 68 5.25 -1.44 11.84
CA ASP A 68 5.47 -0.02 11.52
C ASP A 68 4.81 0.41 10.19
N LEU A 69 4.77 -0.48 9.20
CA LEU A 69 4.15 -0.21 7.90
C LEU A 69 2.63 -0.39 7.97
N VAL A 70 2.14 -1.37 8.74
CA VAL A 70 0.70 -1.54 8.99
C VAL A 70 0.13 -0.34 9.75
N ASP A 71 0.87 0.22 10.70
CA ASP A 71 0.49 1.45 11.41
C ASP A 71 0.38 2.67 10.48
N LEU A 72 1.07 2.66 9.33
CA LEU A 72 0.92 3.66 8.26
C LEU A 72 -0.26 3.37 7.31
N GLY A 73 -0.93 2.23 7.46
CA GLY A 73 -2.10 1.84 6.67
C GLY A 73 -1.78 0.93 5.47
N PHE A 74 -0.55 0.43 5.33
CA PHE A 74 -0.22 -0.56 4.31
C PHE A 74 -0.82 -1.94 4.65
N LEU A 75 -1.12 -2.73 3.62
CA LEU A 75 -1.73 -4.05 3.78
C LEU A 75 -0.68 -5.16 3.93
N SER A 76 -0.98 -6.11 4.79
CA SER A 76 -0.22 -7.35 4.97
C SER A 76 -1.16 -8.56 5.03
N PHE A 77 -0.58 -9.76 5.13
CA PHE A 77 -1.28 -11.06 5.16
C PHE A 77 -1.56 -11.55 6.58
#